data_AF-A0A7W0IUM2-F1
#
_entry.id   AF-A0A7W0IUM2-F1
#
_cell.length_a   1.000
_cell.length_b   1.000
_cell.length_c   1.000
_cell.angle_alpha   90.00
_cell.angle_beta   90.00
_cell.angle_gamma   90.00
#
_symmetry.space_group_name_H-M   'P 1'
#
loop_
_entity.id
_entity.type
_entity.pdbx_description
1 polymer ?
#
loop_
_entity_poly.entity_id
_entity_poly.type
_entity_poly.pdbx_seq_one_letter_code
_entity_poly.pdbx_strand_id
1 'polypeptide(L)'
;MAISIDEQAAKDIIVEALKGKKGKTKFYLKDYYKMLPDEKLMDVKRLVNQMVREEILEYWSSGSTTLIGLKGLGKQHATEEDE
;
A
#
# COMPACT_ATOMS: atom_id res chain seq x y z
N MET A 1 -20.05 -9.34 2.54
CA MET A 1 -20.03 -8.43 3.71
C MET A 1 -19.64 -7.07 3.19
N ALA A 2 -20.59 -6.14 3.17
CA ALA A 2 -20.33 -4.77 2.71
C ALA A 2 -19.37 -4.12 3.69
N ILE A 3 -18.18 -3.78 3.20
CA ILE A 3 -17.24 -2.94 3.94
C ILE A 3 -17.88 -1.55 3.89
N SER A 4 -18.21 -0.98 5.05
CA SER A 4 -18.81 0.36 5.17
C SER A 4 -17.75 1.46 5.04
N ILE A 5 -16.73 1.20 4.23
CA ILE A 5 -15.76 2.20 3.79
C ILE A 5 -16.10 2.50 2.34
N ASP A 6 -16.03 3.75 1.95
CA ASP A 6 -16.04 4.08 0.53
C ASP A 6 -14.68 3.59 -0.02
N GLU A 7 -14.66 2.35 -0.55
CA GLU A 7 -13.45 1.70 -1.06
C GLU A 7 -12.72 2.62 -2.04
N GLN A 8 -13.47 3.37 -2.85
CA GLN A 8 -12.90 4.27 -3.82
C GLN A 8 -12.20 5.45 -3.13
N ALA A 9 -12.88 6.10 -2.18
CA ALA A 9 -12.29 7.19 -1.42
C ALA A 9 -11.03 6.74 -0.65
N ALA A 10 -11.07 5.57 -0.01
CA ALA A 10 -9.93 5.05 0.75
C ALA A 10 -8.76 4.65 -0.16
N LYS A 11 -9.04 4.07 -1.34
CA LYS A 11 -8.02 3.81 -2.38
C LYS A 11 -7.36 5.11 -2.83
N ASP A 12 -8.14 6.14 -3.10
CA ASP A 12 -7.64 7.43 -3.57
C ASP A 12 -6.79 8.11 -2.50
N ILE A 13 -7.22 8.13 -1.24
CA ILE A 13 -6.43 8.63 -0.11
C ILE A 13 -5.08 7.90 0.00
N ILE A 14 -5.09 6.56 -0.10
CA ILE A 14 -3.86 5.77 -0.08
C ILE A 14 -2.96 6.16 -1.27
N VAL A 15 -3.50 6.21 -2.49
CA VAL A 15 -2.72 6.54 -3.70
C VAL A 15 -2.13 7.94 -3.60
N GLU A 16 -2.90 8.93 -3.15
CA GLU A 16 -2.42 10.30 -2.96
C GLU A 16 -1.37 10.39 -1.85
N ALA A 17 -1.59 9.73 -0.71
CA ALA A 17 -0.62 9.67 0.38
C ALA A 17 0.71 9.05 -0.07
N LEU A 18 0.65 8.00 -0.89
CA LEU A 18 1.83 7.34 -1.45
C LEU A 18 2.52 8.22 -2.52
N LYS A 19 1.77 8.89 -3.41
CA LYS A 19 2.31 9.84 -4.38
C LYS A 19 2.96 11.06 -3.72
N GLY A 20 2.43 11.52 -2.59
CA GLY A 20 2.98 12.64 -1.82
C GLY A 20 4.31 12.33 -1.14
N LYS A 21 4.61 11.04 -0.91
CA LYS A 21 5.85 10.59 -0.28
C LYS A 21 6.98 10.50 -1.31
N LYS A 22 7.70 11.60 -1.53
CA LYS A 22 8.88 11.62 -2.40
C LYS A 22 9.97 10.64 -1.89
N GLY A 23 10.43 9.76 -2.78
CA GLY A 23 11.59 8.88 -2.56
C GLY A 23 11.30 7.53 -1.89
N LYS A 24 10.13 7.33 -1.25
CA LYS A 24 9.74 6.03 -0.69
C LYS A 24 8.60 5.46 -1.51
N THR A 25 8.86 4.36 -2.19
CA THR A 25 7.88 3.65 -3.03
C THR A 25 7.28 2.44 -2.32
N LYS A 26 7.87 2.02 -1.19
CA LYS A 26 7.49 0.86 -0.37
C LYS A 26 7.20 1.30 1.05
N PHE A 27 6.09 0.84 1.62
CA PHE A 27 5.58 1.20 2.94
C PHE A 27 5.17 -0.05 3.70
N TYR A 28 5.26 -0.02 5.02
CA TYR A 28 4.81 -1.16 5.80
C TYR A 28 3.29 -1.16 5.90
N LEU A 29 2.67 -2.34 6.07
CA LEU A 29 1.23 -2.44 6.34
C LEU A 29 0.79 -1.56 7.54
N LYS A 30 1.65 -1.43 8.55
CA LYS A 30 1.43 -0.53 9.71
C LYS A 30 1.36 0.95 9.35
N ASP A 31 1.96 1.38 8.25
CA ASP A 31 1.91 2.78 7.81
C ASP A 31 0.55 3.11 7.18
N TYR A 32 -0.10 2.14 6.52
CA TYR A 32 -1.48 2.29 6.01
C TYR A 32 -2.48 2.51 7.13
N TYR A 33 -2.31 1.83 8.27
CA TYR A 33 -3.14 2.07 9.47
C TYR A 33 -2.96 3.49 10.03
N LYS A 34 -1.80 4.11 9.82
CA LYS A 34 -1.55 5.50 10.22
C LYS A 34 -2.10 6.50 9.21
N MET A 35 -2.25 6.11 7.93
CA MET A 35 -2.86 6.93 6.88
C MET A 35 -4.38 6.96 7.01
N LEU A 36 -4.98 5.87 7.50
CA LEU A 36 -6.41 5.72 7.75
C LEU A 36 -6.67 5.39 9.23
N PRO A 37 -6.37 6.30 10.17
CA PRO A 37 -6.51 6.04 11.60
C PRO A 37 -7.98 5.97 12.06
N ASP A 38 -8.89 6.61 11.31
CA ASP A 38 -10.33 6.60 11.57
C ASP A 38 -11.00 5.28 11.16
N GLU A 39 -10.29 4.45 10.38
CA GLU A 39 -10.79 3.21 9.84
C GLU A 39 -10.37 2.00 10.67
N LYS A 40 -11.19 0.95 10.63
CA LYS A 40 -10.86 -0.29 11.33
C LYS A 40 -9.64 -0.94 10.67
N LEU A 41 -8.66 -1.34 11.48
CA LEU A 41 -7.46 -2.08 11.05
C LEU A 41 -7.77 -3.27 10.13
N MET A 42 -8.86 -3.99 10.40
CA MET A 42 -9.29 -5.14 9.61
C MET A 42 -9.78 -4.73 8.22
N ASP A 43 -10.47 -3.59 8.11
CA ASP A 43 -10.99 -3.08 6.84
C ASP A 43 -9.85 -2.50 6.00
N VAL A 44 -8.93 -1.74 6.59
CA VAL A 44 -7.70 -1.29 5.91
C VAL A 44 -6.88 -2.48 5.39
N LYS A 45 -6.72 -3.55 6.19
CA LYS A 45 -6.01 -4.76 5.75
C LYS A 45 -6.71 -5.44 4.55
N ARG A 46 -8.05 -5.51 4.56
CA ARG A 46 -8.83 -6.07 3.45
C ARG A 46 -8.69 -5.22 2.20
N LEU A 47 -8.80 -3.90 2.35
CA LEU A 47 -8.63 -2.93 1.27
C LEU A 47 -7.26 -3.05 0.61
N VAL A 48 -6.19 -3.05 1.42
CA VAL A 48 -4.81 -3.19 0.90
C VAL A 48 -4.63 -4.52 0.17
N ASN A 49 -5.11 -5.63 0.72
CA ASN A 49 -5.05 -6.94 0.05
C ASN A 49 -5.85 -6.93 -1.27
N GLN A 50 -6.99 -6.26 -1.31
CA GLN A 50 -7.78 -6.10 -2.53
C GLN A 50 -7.06 -5.25 -3.57
N MET A 51 -6.45 -4.13 -3.18
CA MET A 51 -5.64 -3.31 -4.07
C MET A 51 -4.41 -4.06 -4.62
N VAL A 52 -3.83 -4.96 -3.83
CA VAL A 52 -2.77 -5.87 -4.30
C VAL A 52 -3.31 -6.87 -5.34
N ARG A 53 -4.50 -7.44 -5.10
CA ARG A 53 -5.17 -8.34 -6.07
C ARG A 53 -5.58 -7.63 -7.37
N GLU A 54 -6.00 -6.37 -7.26
CA GLU A 54 -6.32 -5.49 -8.39
C GLU A 54 -5.07 -4.96 -9.10
N GLU A 55 -3.88 -5.37 -8.66
CA GLU A 55 -2.60 -4.93 -9.23
C GLU A 55 -2.38 -3.41 -9.17
N ILE A 56 -3.05 -2.71 -8.26
CA ILE A 56 -2.84 -1.28 -7.99
C ILE A 56 -1.63 -1.12 -7.06
N LEU A 57 -1.56 -1.99 -6.05
CA LEU A 57 -0.44 -2.08 -5.13
C LEU A 57 0.37 -3.35 -5.41
N GLU A 58 1.64 -3.30 -5.07
CA GLU A 58 2.55 -4.43 -5.15
C GLU A 58 2.98 -4.82 -3.73
N TYR A 59 2.91 -6.12 -3.44
CA TYR A 59 3.26 -6.70 -2.16
C TYR A 59 4.67 -7.28 -2.23
N TRP A 60 5.52 -6.90 -1.28
CA TRP A 60 6.85 -7.46 -1.09
C TRP A 60 6.96 -8.05 0.31
N SER A 61 7.42 -9.30 0.39
CA SER A 61 7.85 -9.91 1.64
C SER A 61 9.32 -9.59 1.86
N SER A 62 9.65 -8.83 2.90
CA SER A 62 11.04 -8.55 3.27
C SER A 62 11.33 -9.22 4.62
N GLY A 63 11.58 -10.54 4.56
CA GLY A 63 11.83 -11.36 5.74
C GLY A 63 10.64 -11.38 6.72
N SER A 64 10.82 -10.80 7.91
CA SER A 64 9.82 -10.77 8.99
C SER A 64 8.74 -9.69 8.81
N THR A 65 8.75 -8.95 7.70
CA THR A 65 7.85 -7.82 7.49
C THR A 65 7.23 -7.76 6.09
N THR A 66 6.06 -7.16 6.02
CA THR A 66 5.33 -6.92 4.78
C THR A 66 5.48 -5.47 4.35
N LEU A 67 5.99 -5.28 3.13
CA LEU A 67 6.04 -4.00 2.44
C LEU A 67 4.99 -4.01 1.33
N ILE A 68 4.22 -2.92 1.22
CA ILE A 68 3.27 -2.68 0.16
C ILE A 68 3.55 -1.29 -0.42
N GLY A 69 3.31 -1.11 -1.72
CA GLY A 69 3.59 0.15 -2.39
C GLY A 69 2.87 0.23 -3.72
N LEU A 70 2.88 1.41 -4.34
CA LEU A 70 2.20 1.60 -5.62
C LEU A 70 2.90 0.84 -6.73
N LYS A 71 2.14 -0.01 -7.44
CA LYS A 71 2.64 -0.73 -8.61
C LYS A 71 3.05 0.28 -9.68
N GLY A 72 4.23 0.09 -10.26
CA GLY A 72 4.77 0.96 -11.31
C GLY A 72 5.60 2.16 -10.82
N LEU A 73 5.42 2.65 -9.59
CA LEU A 73 6.34 3.63 -8.99
C LEU A 73 7.63 2.99 -8.48
N GLY A 74 7.60 1.70 -8.14
CA GLY A 74 8.76 0.91 -7.73
C GLY A 74 9.78 0.63 -8.84
N LYS A 75 9.45 0.87 -10.12
CA LYS A 75 10.34 0.54 -11.27
C LYS A 75 11.44 1.56 -11.56
N GLN A 76 11.54 2.68 -10.84
CA GLN A 76 12.66 3.62 -11.01
C GLN A 76 13.83 3.40 -10.04
N HIS A 77 13.81 2.33 -9.25
CA HIS A 77 14.94 1.93 -8.39
C HIS A 77 15.24 0.43 -8.54
N ALA A 78 15.34 -0.03 -9.79
CA ALA A 78 16.06 -1.24 -10.15
C ALA A 78 17.36 -0.83 -10.86
N THR A 79 18.20 -0.08 -10.15
CA THR A 79 19.64 -0.09 -10.38
C THR A 79 20.18 -0.96 -9.25
N GLU A 80 20.64 -2.16 -9.63
CA GLU A 80 21.82 -2.90 -9.12
C GLU A 80 21.91 -3.04 -7.57
N GLU A 81 22.14 -4.17 -6.92
CA GLU A 81 23.12 -5.26 -7.08
C GLU A 81 22.68 -6.36 -6.10
N ASP A 82 22.68 -7.62 -6.52
CA ASP A 82 23.19 -8.73 -5.71
C ASP A 82 23.51 -9.85 -6.71
N GLU A 83 24.77 -10.28 -6.68
CA GLU A 83 25.51 -11.12 -7.62
C GLU A 83 24.87 -12.48 -7.96
#